data_AF-A0A7V5Y5I7-F1
#
_entry.id   AF-A0A7V5Y5I7-F1
#
_cell.length_a   1.000
_cell.length_b   1.000
_cell.length_c   1.000
_cell.angle_alpha   90.00
_cell.angle_beta   90.00
_cell.angle_gamma   90.00
#
_symmetry.space_group_name_H-M   'P 1'
#
loop_
_entity.id
_entity.type
_entity.pdbx_description
1 polymer ?
#
loop_
_entity_poly.entity_id
_entity_poly.type
_entity_poly.pdbx_seq_one_letter_code
_entity_poly.pdbx_strand_id
1 'polypeptide(L)'
;MLTLLMALSLLTDGQASPQLVLVLVHEGQTPEALSGAVPHQAAWLLWKRVPPAEPSGWSELSDSSDESPWLPSRVVSFATGRRVAGHWADTLMMLDSAPFEGGSARQAFRRRTGQQPPHPALLAMNAGGLMTRGLLPYTLGARLEQAGKRGLYLYTPHSPPPSPYALIGVGSQGFIPAHEFPDFESLRVAIPTLDADWVLLEMARWDYATLELLLAEGIETWVITLQPPDAGLDGIARLTAVVRYAAREQRGLLTSASTRWAGLMLEVDIVPTLAQAIGGDKVDWRTGSGAPAFEVRLSDWHAFWNGLLPRTATRALRQSLGLSEHRGALERIEEHWRVQHEIAPAILASVALLGTVWVLSGLLLWRIGRLSSSLRSLYSTGLAVLLLFPAVSIWHSYCPFELWTGDVAGDASVIAGWLVGGWVVLALAMAMLARTADMPLLSAAGVIVLGVILLDTYLGGGYGVNRSLLALYLWEGARLYGLDNTYLGIALPIALLAPAGWLEHLGRMRPGTRGFIALSAFYALLT
;
A
#
# COMPACT_ATOMS: atom_id res chain seq x y z
N MET A 1 17.85 52.28 -16.95
CA MET A 1 18.60 51.40 -16.04
C MET A 1 17.70 50.33 -15.41
N LEU A 2 16.55 50.69 -14.81
CA LEU A 2 15.59 49.73 -14.23
C LEU A 2 15.02 48.73 -15.26
N THR A 3 14.65 49.19 -16.45
CA THR A 3 14.20 48.35 -17.58
C THR A 3 15.29 47.46 -18.16
N LEU A 4 16.55 47.92 -18.11
CA LEU A 4 17.72 47.13 -18.54
C LEU A 4 18.01 46.02 -17.53
N LEU A 5 17.92 46.30 -16.23
CA LEU A 5 18.03 45.32 -15.14
C LEU A 5 16.88 44.30 -15.18
N MET A 6 15.65 44.74 -15.48
CA MET A 6 14.48 43.85 -15.61
C MET A 6 14.58 42.97 -16.87
N ALA A 7 15.11 43.49 -17.97
CA ALA A 7 15.42 42.71 -19.16
C ALA A 7 16.59 41.75 -18.94
N LEU A 8 17.64 42.15 -18.20
CA LEU A 8 18.74 41.27 -17.80
C LEU A 8 18.27 40.15 -16.87
N SER A 9 17.36 40.43 -15.92
CA SER A 9 16.78 39.41 -15.04
C SER A 9 15.81 38.47 -15.75
N LEU A 10 15.25 38.90 -16.89
CA LEU A 10 14.46 38.05 -17.78
C LEU A 10 15.33 37.25 -18.77
N LEU A 11 16.59 37.67 -18.97
CA LEU A 11 17.58 37.02 -19.85
C LEU A 11 18.55 36.11 -19.09
N THR A 12 18.66 36.24 -17.77
CA THR A 12 19.17 35.16 -16.94
C THR A 12 18.10 34.07 -16.94
N ASP A 13 18.29 33.03 -17.76
CA ASP A 13 17.70 31.73 -17.46
C ASP A 13 17.97 31.49 -15.98
N GLY A 14 16.92 31.56 -15.16
CA GLY A 14 17.06 31.43 -13.72
C GLY A 14 17.80 30.13 -13.48
N GLN A 15 18.97 30.19 -12.83
CA GLN A 15 19.66 28.99 -12.38
C GLN A 15 18.61 28.13 -11.68
N ALA A 16 18.36 26.94 -12.22
CA ALA A 16 17.31 26.09 -11.71
C ALA A 16 17.80 25.56 -10.38
N SER A 17 17.47 26.22 -9.27
CA SER A 17 17.69 25.69 -7.93
C SER A 17 16.80 24.45 -7.76
N PRO A 18 17.30 23.36 -7.17
CA PRO A 18 16.50 22.17 -6.92
C PRO A 18 15.21 22.52 -6.16
N GLN A 19 14.09 22.12 -6.73
CA GLN A 19 12.76 22.27 -6.14
C GLN A 19 12.44 21.08 -5.23
N LEU A 20 13.08 19.94 -5.47
CA LEU A 20 12.90 18.70 -4.72
C LEU A 20 14.22 17.99 -4.41
N VAL A 21 14.37 17.54 -3.18
CA VAL A 21 15.42 16.61 -2.74
C VAL A 21 14.78 15.28 -2.37
N LEU A 22 15.20 14.19 -3.01
CA LEU A 22 14.82 12.83 -2.64
C LEU A 22 16.00 12.17 -1.91
N VAL A 23 15.78 11.80 -0.65
CA VAL A 23 16.76 11.13 0.21
C VAL A 23 16.32 9.69 0.44
N LEU A 24 17.15 8.73 0.03
CA LEU A 24 16.96 7.32 0.35
C LEU A 24 17.88 6.94 1.51
N VAL A 25 17.28 6.41 2.58
CA VAL A 25 18.00 5.99 3.79
C VAL A 25 18.09 4.47 3.83
N HIS A 26 19.29 3.93 3.94
CA HIS A 26 19.52 2.48 3.92
C HIS A 26 19.12 1.80 5.23
N GLU A 27 19.33 2.47 6.37
CA GLU A 27 18.89 1.99 7.67
C GLU A 27 17.37 2.14 7.85
N GLY A 28 16.75 1.15 8.50
CA GLY A 28 15.34 1.20 8.85
C GLY A 28 15.08 2.20 9.97
N GLN A 29 14.10 3.08 9.77
CA GLN A 29 13.66 4.06 10.76
C GLN A 29 12.13 4.06 10.81
N THR A 30 11.57 4.45 11.96
CA THR A 30 10.14 4.75 12.08
C THR A 30 9.86 6.16 11.53
N PRO A 31 8.61 6.47 11.13
CA PRO A 31 8.25 7.81 10.71
C PRO A 31 8.54 8.86 11.80
N GLU A 32 8.36 8.50 13.07
CA GLU A 32 8.67 9.35 14.22
C GLU A 32 10.19 9.61 14.34
N ALA A 33 11.03 8.60 14.10
CA ALA A 33 12.49 8.75 14.13
C ALA A 33 13.03 9.58 12.95
N LEU A 34 12.34 9.56 11.81
CA LEU A 34 12.66 10.44 10.67
C LEU A 34 12.21 11.88 10.89
N SER A 35 11.25 12.11 11.78
CA SER A 35 10.63 13.41 12.02
C SER A 35 11.54 14.37 12.79
N GLY A 36 11.32 15.68 12.62
CA GLY A 36 12.07 16.71 13.33
C GLY A 36 11.26 17.98 13.61
N ALA A 37 11.96 19.08 13.88
CA ALA A 37 11.32 20.36 14.27
C ALA A 37 10.60 21.05 13.10
N VAL A 38 11.13 20.93 11.88
CA VAL A 38 10.52 21.48 10.66
C VAL A 38 9.17 20.80 10.38
N PRO A 39 8.12 21.56 10.01
CA PRO A 39 6.83 20.99 9.62
C PRO A 39 6.96 19.91 8.54
N HIS A 40 6.30 18.78 8.78
CA HIS A 40 6.41 17.61 7.92
C HIS A 40 5.12 16.79 7.90
N GLN A 41 4.93 16.05 6.81
CA GLN A 41 3.90 15.04 6.67
C GLN A 41 4.55 13.67 6.67
N ALA A 42 3.99 12.73 7.40
CA ALA A 42 4.57 11.39 7.55
C ALA A 42 3.59 10.29 7.14
N ALA A 43 4.13 9.19 6.63
CA ALA A 43 3.39 7.96 6.41
C ALA A 43 4.30 6.74 6.52
N TRP A 44 3.67 5.58 6.70
CA TRP A 44 4.26 4.32 6.34
C TRP A 44 4.13 4.10 4.82
N LEU A 45 5.22 3.66 4.20
CA LEU A 45 5.29 3.12 2.87
C LEU A 45 5.16 1.60 2.92
N LEU A 46 4.05 1.08 2.43
CA LEU A 46 3.82 -0.35 2.27
C LEU A 46 4.38 -0.81 0.94
N TRP A 47 5.27 -1.80 1.00
CA TRP A 47 5.85 -2.48 -0.13
C TRP A 47 5.15 -3.81 -0.33
N LYS A 48 4.36 -3.95 -1.40
CA LYS A 48 3.79 -5.25 -1.73
C LYS A 48 4.73 -6.02 -2.65
N ARG A 49 4.98 -7.29 -2.34
CA ARG A 49 5.57 -8.19 -3.33
C ARG A 49 4.51 -8.46 -4.40
N VAL A 50 4.93 -8.44 -5.66
CA VAL A 50 4.08 -8.89 -6.77
C VAL A 50 4.39 -10.36 -7.00
N PRO A 51 3.42 -11.28 -6.84
CA PRO A 51 3.67 -12.70 -7.08
C PRO A 51 4.10 -12.94 -8.54
N PRO A 52 4.78 -14.06 -8.82
CA PRO A 52 5.09 -14.47 -10.18
C PRO A 52 3.82 -14.49 -11.04
N ALA A 53 3.92 -14.08 -12.30
CA ALA A 53 2.86 -14.43 -13.25
C ALA A 53 2.83 -15.95 -13.38
N GLU A 54 1.68 -16.59 -13.16
CA GLU A 54 1.53 -18.01 -13.53
C GLU A 54 1.89 -18.14 -15.01
N PRO A 55 2.75 -19.11 -15.40
CA PRO A 55 3.02 -19.35 -16.81
C PRO A 55 1.71 -19.77 -17.46
N SER A 56 1.12 -18.87 -18.24
CA SER A 56 -0.04 -19.18 -19.07
C SER A 56 0.35 -20.30 -20.03
N GLY A 57 -0.13 -21.51 -19.77
CA GLY A 57 -0.25 -22.64 -20.70
C GLY A 57 0.96 -22.96 -21.59
N TRP A 58 1.62 -24.09 -21.31
CA TRP A 58 2.45 -24.83 -22.27
C TRP A 58 3.50 -24.01 -23.03
N SER A 59 4.62 -23.73 -22.36
CA SER A 59 5.90 -23.59 -23.05
C SER A 59 6.82 -24.69 -22.54
N GLU A 60 6.82 -25.83 -23.24
CA GLU A 60 7.95 -26.76 -23.19
C GLU A 60 9.21 -26.05 -23.72
N LEU A 61 10.37 -26.51 -23.25
CA LEU A 61 11.74 -26.06 -23.57
C LEU A 61 12.21 -24.72 -22.98
N SER A 62 12.94 -24.81 -21.86
CA SER A 62 14.41 -24.66 -21.93
C SER A 62 15.04 -25.13 -20.62
N ASP A 63 15.55 -26.36 -20.66
CA ASP A 63 16.58 -26.84 -19.75
C ASP A 63 17.91 -26.26 -20.27
N SER A 64 18.32 -25.12 -19.74
CA SER A 64 19.67 -24.60 -19.88
C SER A 64 19.95 -23.58 -18.79
N SER A 65 20.94 -23.90 -17.98
CA SER A 65 21.69 -23.02 -17.09
C SER A 65 22.25 -21.79 -17.82
N ASP A 66 21.42 -20.77 -18.03
CA ASP A 66 21.86 -19.46 -18.50
C ASP A 66 21.22 -18.36 -17.66
N GLU A 67 22.04 -17.87 -16.72
CA GLU A 67 21.80 -16.78 -15.79
C GLU A 67 21.57 -15.47 -16.56
N SER A 68 20.32 -15.01 -16.61
CA SER A 68 20.00 -13.64 -17.05
C SER A 68 19.88 -12.70 -15.83
N PRO A 69 20.29 -11.42 -15.89
CA PRO A 69 20.32 -10.50 -14.75
C PRO A 69 18.96 -9.80 -14.50
N TRP A 70 18.40 -9.86 -13.28
CA TRP A 70 17.02 -9.45 -12.95
C TRP A 70 16.90 -8.61 -11.63
N LEU A 71 15.95 -7.66 -11.54
CA LEU A 71 15.68 -6.71 -10.41
C LEU A 71 14.46 -7.06 -9.53
N PRO A 72 14.46 -6.94 -8.19
CA PRO A 72 13.27 -7.22 -7.36
C PRO A 72 12.01 -6.43 -7.77
N SER A 73 10.83 -7.06 -7.73
CA SER A 73 9.56 -6.41 -8.14
C SER A 73 9.29 -5.11 -7.37
N ARG A 74 9.68 -5.05 -6.08
CA ARG A 74 9.60 -3.85 -5.24
C ARG A 74 10.45 -2.70 -5.77
N VAL A 75 11.67 -2.97 -6.23
CA VAL A 75 12.57 -1.96 -6.81
C VAL A 75 11.99 -1.42 -8.12
N VAL A 76 11.50 -2.32 -8.98
CA VAL A 76 10.88 -1.93 -10.25
C VAL A 76 9.61 -1.11 -10.00
N SER A 77 8.76 -1.53 -9.06
CA SER A 77 7.53 -0.82 -8.71
C SER A 77 7.79 0.54 -8.09
N PHE A 78 8.79 0.65 -7.22
CA PHE A 78 9.24 1.93 -6.68
C PHE A 78 9.82 2.85 -7.74
N ALA A 79 10.65 2.33 -8.64
CA ALA A 79 11.28 3.14 -9.67
C ALA A 79 10.28 3.66 -10.71
N THR A 80 9.29 2.84 -11.08
CA THR A 80 8.39 3.10 -12.23
C THR A 80 6.96 3.51 -11.86
N GLY A 81 6.56 3.30 -10.61
CA GLY A 81 5.16 3.44 -10.17
C GLY A 81 4.23 2.37 -10.75
N ARG A 82 4.76 1.24 -11.26
CA ARG A 82 3.97 0.15 -11.88
C ARG A 82 4.19 -1.19 -11.19
N ARG A 83 3.12 -1.96 -11.02
CA ARG A 83 3.22 -3.34 -10.54
C ARG A 83 3.58 -4.28 -11.68
N VAL A 84 4.73 -4.93 -11.58
CA VAL A 84 5.24 -5.85 -12.61
C VAL A 84 5.42 -7.23 -11.99
N ALA A 85 4.59 -8.19 -12.43
CA ALA A 85 4.66 -9.59 -12.01
C ALA A 85 5.84 -10.32 -12.68
N GLY A 86 6.45 -11.29 -11.98
CA GLY A 86 7.54 -12.13 -12.53
C GLY A 86 8.48 -12.69 -11.46
N HIS A 87 9.21 -13.77 -11.77
CA HIS A 87 10.34 -14.23 -10.95
C HIS A 87 11.50 -13.23 -11.07
N TRP A 88 11.81 -12.56 -9.97
CA TRP A 88 12.98 -11.69 -9.85
C TRP A 88 13.74 -12.17 -8.61
N ALA A 89 14.92 -12.80 -8.78
CA ALA A 89 15.66 -13.45 -7.69
C ALA A 89 16.61 -12.47 -6.97
N ASP A 90 16.72 -12.60 -5.64
CA ASP A 90 17.21 -11.56 -4.71
C ASP A 90 18.75 -11.54 -4.46
N THR A 91 19.56 -12.42 -5.06
CA THR A 91 20.90 -12.74 -4.50
C THR A 91 22.13 -12.17 -5.22
N LEU A 92 22.02 -11.50 -6.38
CA LEU A 92 23.19 -11.14 -7.22
C LEU A 92 23.33 -9.64 -7.54
N MET A 93 22.87 -8.76 -6.65
CA MET A 93 22.97 -7.30 -6.86
C MET A 93 24.37 -6.71 -6.64
N MET A 94 25.33 -7.48 -6.13
CA MET A 94 26.66 -6.96 -5.79
C MET A 94 27.67 -6.97 -6.96
N LEU A 95 27.36 -7.56 -8.13
CA LEU A 95 28.40 -7.88 -9.12
C LEU A 95 28.26 -7.22 -10.51
N ASP A 96 27.07 -6.81 -10.98
CA ASP A 96 26.90 -6.39 -12.38
C ASP A 96 26.82 -4.86 -12.58
N SER A 97 27.99 -4.27 -12.79
CA SER A 97 28.18 -2.96 -13.45
C SER A 97 28.11 -3.06 -14.99
N ALA A 98 27.56 -4.16 -15.52
CA ALA A 98 27.48 -4.47 -16.94
C ALA A 98 26.09 -4.11 -17.52
N PRO A 99 25.91 -2.99 -18.23
CA PRO A 99 24.73 -2.77 -19.05
C PRO A 99 24.50 -3.90 -20.06
N PHE A 100 23.22 -4.17 -20.29
CA PHE A 100 22.59 -5.11 -21.24
C PHE A 100 23.14 -5.09 -22.69
N GLU A 101 23.94 -4.09 -23.06
CA GLU A 101 24.59 -3.97 -24.38
C GLU A 101 26.01 -4.59 -24.43
N GLY A 102 26.43 -5.35 -23.42
CA GLY A 102 27.73 -6.03 -23.38
C GLY A 102 28.91 -5.06 -23.23
N GLY A 103 28.90 -4.23 -22.18
CA GLY A 103 29.95 -3.24 -21.91
C GLY A 103 29.80 -2.63 -20.52
N SER A 104 30.59 -1.61 -20.15
CA SER A 104 30.38 -0.84 -18.90
C SER A 104 29.34 0.28 -19.06
N ALA A 105 28.76 0.78 -17.97
CA ALA A 105 27.88 1.97 -17.93
C ALA A 105 28.37 3.11 -18.84
N ARG A 106 29.69 3.34 -18.81
CA ARG A 106 30.41 4.32 -19.62
C ARG A 106 30.35 4.03 -21.13
N GLN A 107 30.46 2.77 -21.53
CA GLN A 107 30.40 2.37 -22.92
C GLN A 107 28.97 2.49 -23.47
N ALA A 108 27.96 2.12 -22.68
CA ALA A 108 26.55 2.33 -23.05
C ALA A 108 26.21 3.82 -23.18
N PHE A 109 26.64 4.66 -22.22
CA PHE A 109 26.50 6.12 -22.31
C PHE A 109 27.10 6.66 -23.60
N ARG A 110 28.35 6.27 -23.91
CA ARG A 110 29.06 6.74 -25.11
C ARG A 110 28.37 6.31 -26.41
N ARG A 111 27.83 5.09 -26.47
CA ARG A 111 27.08 4.60 -27.64
C ARG A 111 25.79 5.39 -27.86
N ARG A 112 25.07 5.73 -26.78
CA ARG A 112 23.76 6.40 -26.86
C ARG A 112 23.85 7.91 -27.09
N THR A 113 24.83 8.56 -26.46
CA THR A 113 24.95 10.02 -26.47
C THR A 113 26.02 10.52 -27.45
N GLY A 114 26.92 9.66 -27.90
CA GLY A 114 28.11 10.04 -28.67
C GLY A 114 29.18 10.78 -27.85
N GLN A 115 28.95 10.99 -26.55
CA GLN A 115 29.84 11.78 -25.68
C GLN A 115 30.64 10.89 -24.72
N GLN A 116 31.79 11.35 -24.24
CA GLN A 116 32.46 10.68 -23.13
C GLN A 116 31.72 11.00 -21.83
N PRO A 117 31.39 9.98 -21.02
CA PRO A 117 30.76 10.22 -19.74
C PRO A 117 31.74 10.92 -18.81
N PRO A 118 31.36 12.04 -18.15
CA PRO A 118 32.18 12.60 -17.08
C PRO A 118 32.35 11.53 -15.99
N HIS A 119 33.59 11.10 -15.76
CA HIS A 119 33.95 10.25 -14.61
C HIS A 119 33.91 11.15 -13.36
N PRO A 120 33.23 10.82 -12.24
CA PRO A 120 32.45 9.65 -11.84
C PRO A 120 30.92 9.92 -11.86
N ALA A 121 30.52 10.88 -12.68
CA ALA A 121 29.22 11.53 -12.67
C ALA A 121 28.08 10.73 -13.33
N LEU A 122 28.17 9.41 -13.51
CA LEU A 122 27.11 8.68 -14.21
C LEU A 122 26.82 7.34 -13.57
N LEU A 123 25.63 7.26 -13.00
CA LEU A 123 25.06 6.04 -12.46
C LEU A 123 24.20 5.38 -13.55
N ALA A 124 24.77 4.41 -14.27
CA ALA A 124 23.97 3.52 -15.12
C ALA A 124 23.68 2.26 -14.33
N MET A 125 22.57 2.28 -13.59
CA MET A 125 22.09 1.09 -12.88
C MET A 125 21.46 0.10 -13.88
N ASN A 126 20.84 -0.99 -13.40
CA ASN A 126 20.13 -2.04 -14.15
C ASN A 126 18.99 -1.59 -15.11
N ALA A 127 19.07 -0.38 -15.69
CA ALA A 127 18.21 0.18 -16.71
C ALA A 127 18.06 -0.71 -17.95
N GLY A 128 19.03 -1.59 -18.22
CA GLY A 128 18.93 -2.59 -19.29
C GLY A 128 17.71 -3.50 -19.16
N GLY A 129 17.46 -4.02 -17.95
CA GLY A 129 16.27 -4.85 -17.67
C GLY A 129 14.96 -4.07 -17.72
N LEU A 130 14.99 -2.77 -17.40
CA LEU A 130 13.84 -1.88 -17.58
C LEU A 130 13.59 -1.60 -19.07
N MET A 131 14.65 -1.40 -19.86
CA MET A 131 14.57 -1.07 -21.28
C MET A 131 13.99 -2.23 -22.10
N THR A 132 14.49 -3.46 -21.90
CA THR A 132 14.01 -4.65 -22.64
C THR A 132 12.53 -4.92 -22.46
N ARG A 133 11.99 -4.58 -21.28
CA ARG A 133 10.57 -4.74 -20.95
C ARG A 133 9.74 -3.48 -21.24
N GLY A 134 10.33 -2.45 -21.85
CA GLY A 134 9.64 -1.19 -22.15
C GLY A 134 9.22 -0.41 -20.89
N LEU A 135 9.87 -0.65 -19.76
CA LEU A 135 9.58 -0.03 -18.46
C LEU A 135 10.40 1.23 -18.19
N LEU A 136 11.51 1.44 -18.91
CA LEU A 136 12.40 2.59 -18.75
C LEU A 136 11.69 3.95 -18.84
N PRO A 137 10.74 4.19 -19.78
CA PRO A 137 10.04 5.47 -19.86
C PRO A 137 9.16 5.79 -18.64
N TYR A 138 8.90 4.81 -17.78
CA TYR A 138 8.03 4.97 -16.62
C TYR A 138 8.78 5.33 -15.34
N THR A 139 10.13 5.32 -15.34
CA THR A 139 10.90 5.77 -14.18
C THR A 139 10.61 7.24 -13.87
N LEU A 140 10.74 7.66 -12.61
CA LEU A 140 10.59 9.07 -12.24
C LEU A 140 11.54 9.96 -13.07
N GLY A 141 12.81 9.57 -13.15
CA GLY A 141 13.82 10.29 -13.93
C GLY A 141 13.42 10.49 -15.40
N ALA A 142 12.98 9.43 -16.09
CA ALA A 142 12.58 9.53 -17.48
C ALA A 142 11.34 10.40 -17.69
N ARG A 143 10.35 10.33 -16.79
CA ARG A 143 9.14 11.17 -16.84
C ARG A 143 9.46 12.64 -16.64
N LEU A 144 10.32 12.95 -15.67
CA LEU A 144 10.75 14.31 -15.40
C LEU A 144 11.58 14.87 -16.56
N GLU A 145 12.48 14.07 -17.13
CA GLU A 145 13.26 14.45 -18.32
C GLU A 145 12.35 14.76 -19.53
N GLN A 146 11.32 13.95 -19.77
CA GLN A 146 10.31 14.21 -20.82
C GLN A 146 9.54 15.51 -20.59
N ALA A 147 9.36 15.92 -19.33
CA ALA A 147 8.78 17.20 -18.97
C ALA A 147 9.78 18.37 -18.92
N GLY A 148 11.02 18.14 -19.38
CA GLY A 148 12.08 19.14 -19.41
C GLY A 148 12.72 19.42 -18.05
N LYS A 149 12.56 18.52 -17.08
CA LYS A 149 13.11 18.63 -15.73
C LYS A 149 14.42 17.86 -15.60
N ARG A 150 15.44 18.49 -15.05
CA ARG A 150 16.80 17.94 -14.92
C ARG A 150 17.02 17.35 -13.54
N GLY A 151 17.51 16.11 -13.50
CA GLY A 151 17.82 15.38 -12.28
C GLY A 151 19.32 15.17 -12.08
N LEU A 152 19.76 15.16 -10.82
CA LEU A 152 21.16 14.92 -10.46
C LEU A 152 21.27 13.99 -9.24
N TYR A 153 22.16 13.00 -9.30
CA TYR A 153 22.51 12.14 -8.17
C TYR A 153 23.67 12.76 -7.39
N LEU A 154 23.49 13.06 -6.10
CA LEU A 154 24.54 13.64 -5.27
C LEU A 154 25.13 12.57 -4.38
N TYR A 155 26.45 12.59 -4.21
CA TYR A 155 27.13 11.68 -3.28
C TYR A 155 28.38 12.32 -2.69
N THR A 156 28.81 11.74 -1.58
CA THR A 156 30.06 12.06 -0.89
C THR A 156 30.89 10.78 -0.70
N PRO A 157 32.18 10.86 -0.35
CA PRO A 157 32.97 9.69 0.06
C PRO A 157 32.38 8.91 1.24
N HIS A 158 31.49 9.53 2.02
CA HIS A 158 30.79 8.92 3.15
C HIS A 158 29.40 8.37 2.80
N SER A 159 28.91 8.61 1.57
CA SER A 159 27.66 8.03 1.10
C SER A 159 27.80 6.51 0.92
N PRO A 160 26.75 5.72 1.17
CA PRO A 160 26.75 4.30 0.85
C PRO A 160 26.87 4.10 -0.67
N PRO A 161 27.30 2.91 -1.12
CA PRO A 161 27.24 2.59 -2.55
C PRO A 161 25.78 2.69 -3.04
N PRO A 162 25.56 3.15 -4.29
CA PRO A 162 24.23 3.35 -4.83
C PRO A 162 23.36 2.09 -4.74
N SER A 163 22.19 2.20 -4.12
CA SER A 163 21.29 1.07 -3.97
C SER A 163 20.47 0.84 -5.24
N PRO A 164 19.92 -0.37 -5.43
CA PRO A 164 18.98 -0.69 -6.50
C PRO A 164 17.86 0.34 -6.70
N TYR A 165 17.43 0.99 -5.61
CA TYR A 165 16.34 1.95 -5.61
C TYR A 165 16.69 3.28 -6.27
N ALA A 166 17.97 3.59 -6.49
CA ALA A 166 18.39 4.74 -7.28
C ALA A 166 17.99 4.63 -8.78
N LEU A 167 17.50 3.46 -9.23
CA LEU A 167 16.81 3.31 -10.50
C LEU A 167 15.63 4.26 -10.68
N ILE A 168 15.02 4.72 -9.59
CA ILE A 168 13.95 5.73 -9.65
C ILE A 168 14.40 6.98 -10.42
N GLY A 169 15.67 7.35 -10.28
CA GLY A 169 16.21 8.56 -10.88
C GLY A 169 16.73 8.41 -12.31
N VAL A 170 16.77 7.20 -12.85
CA VAL A 170 17.30 6.95 -14.19
C VAL A 170 16.43 7.62 -15.26
N GLY A 171 17.06 8.37 -16.16
CA GLY A 171 16.43 9.06 -17.28
C GLY A 171 16.09 8.16 -18.48
N SER A 172 15.56 8.77 -19.53
CA SER A 172 15.16 8.13 -20.78
C SER A 172 16.30 7.38 -21.48
N GLN A 173 17.53 7.85 -21.25
CA GLN A 173 18.76 7.29 -21.81
C GLN A 173 19.37 6.18 -20.95
N GLY A 174 18.76 5.82 -19.82
CA GLY A 174 19.20 4.71 -18.97
C GLY A 174 20.32 5.04 -17.97
N PHE A 175 20.55 6.32 -17.69
CA PHE A 175 21.47 6.79 -16.65
C PHE A 175 20.91 8.02 -15.93
N ILE A 176 21.50 8.37 -14.78
CA ILE A 176 21.32 9.66 -14.12
C ILE A 176 22.71 10.32 -13.96
N PRO A 177 22.86 11.62 -14.32
CA PRO A 177 24.07 12.39 -14.01
C PRO A 177 24.30 12.44 -12.50
N ALA A 178 25.54 12.50 -12.05
CA ALA A 178 25.94 12.47 -10.66
C ALA A 178 26.99 13.55 -10.37
N HIS A 179 27.04 14.01 -9.13
CA HIS A 179 28.01 15.01 -8.70
C HIS A 179 28.58 14.61 -7.34
N GLU A 180 29.91 14.67 -7.25
CA GLU A 180 30.66 14.34 -6.04
C GLU A 180 30.90 15.60 -5.23
N PHE A 181 30.69 15.49 -3.92
CA PHE A 181 31.10 16.51 -2.95
C PHE A 181 32.10 15.93 -1.95
N PRO A 182 33.04 16.74 -1.45
CA PRO A 182 34.04 16.27 -0.49
C PRO A 182 33.41 15.82 0.83
N ASP A 183 32.34 16.49 1.27
CA ASP A 183 31.61 16.20 2.49
C ASP A 183 30.14 16.64 2.40
N PHE A 184 29.33 16.24 3.39
CA PHE A 184 27.91 16.57 3.44
C PHE A 184 27.63 18.06 3.68
N GLU A 185 28.55 18.78 4.32
CA GLU A 185 28.43 20.23 4.53
C GLU A 185 28.55 21.01 3.22
N SER A 186 29.53 20.64 2.39
CA SER A 186 29.75 21.18 1.05
C SER A 186 28.57 20.86 0.14
N LEU A 187 28.05 19.62 0.22
CA LEU A 187 26.84 19.21 -0.48
C LEU A 187 25.65 20.08 -0.07
N ARG A 188 25.42 20.26 1.24
CA ARG A 188 24.32 21.07 1.78
C ARG A 188 24.37 22.51 1.27
N VAL A 189 25.54 23.14 1.32
CA VAL A 189 25.74 24.53 0.86
C VAL A 189 25.56 24.66 -0.65
N ALA A 190 25.94 23.62 -1.41
CA ALA A 190 25.86 23.66 -2.87
C ALA A 190 24.46 23.43 -3.42
N ILE A 191 23.61 22.62 -2.75
CA ILE A 191 22.29 22.21 -3.28
C ILE A 191 21.48 23.39 -3.84
N PRO A 192 21.28 24.52 -3.13
CA PRO A 192 20.46 25.63 -3.64
C PRO A 192 20.99 26.26 -4.94
N THR A 193 22.26 26.05 -5.26
CA THR A 193 22.95 26.63 -6.43
C THR A 193 23.20 25.63 -7.56
N LEU A 194 22.80 24.36 -7.39
CA LEU A 194 22.96 23.35 -8.42
C LEU A 194 22.10 23.65 -9.63
N ASP A 195 22.59 23.30 -10.82
CA ASP A 195 21.86 23.44 -12.07
C ASP A 195 20.96 22.23 -12.33
N ALA A 196 19.98 21.99 -11.44
CA ALA A 196 19.09 20.84 -11.47
C ALA A 196 17.71 21.18 -10.89
N ASP A 197 16.64 20.62 -11.46
CA ASP A 197 15.28 20.80 -10.93
C ASP A 197 15.02 19.92 -9.71
N TRP A 198 15.67 18.77 -9.61
CA TRP A 198 15.55 17.84 -8.50
C TRP A 198 16.83 17.03 -8.31
N VAL A 199 17.04 16.54 -7.09
CA VAL A 199 18.24 15.77 -6.75
C VAL A 199 17.91 14.50 -5.98
N LEU A 200 18.73 13.46 -6.18
CA LEU A 200 18.67 12.19 -5.47
C LEU A 200 19.92 12.01 -4.63
N LEU A 201 19.74 11.71 -3.35
CA LEU A 201 20.81 11.44 -2.39
C LEU A 201 20.56 10.09 -1.71
N GLU A 202 21.62 9.34 -1.43
CA GLU A 202 21.56 8.16 -0.57
C GLU A 202 22.39 8.37 0.70
N MET A 203 21.82 7.94 1.83
CA MET A 203 22.45 8.01 3.14
C MET A 203 22.40 6.64 3.82
N ALA A 204 23.48 6.26 4.50
CA ALA A 204 23.52 5.01 5.25
C ALA A 204 22.50 5.06 6.41
N ARG A 205 22.53 6.17 7.16
CA ARG A 205 21.66 6.46 8.29
C ARG A 205 21.06 7.86 8.13
N TRP A 206 19.82 8.03 8.61
CA TRP A 206 19.20 9.35 8.69
C TRP A 206 19.88 10.20 9.76
N ASP A 207 20.32 11.40 9.37
CA ASP A 207 20.79 12.43 10.28
C ASP A 207 20.07 13.75 9.98
N TYR A 208 19.12 14.09 10.85
CA TYR A 208 18.32 15.29 10.73
C TYR A 208 19.16 16.56 10.70
N ALA A 209 20.21 16.65 11.54
CA ALA A 209 21.02 17.86 11.70
C ALA A 209 21.79 18.21 10.42
N THR A 210 22.25 17.19 9.69
CA THR A 210 22.98 17.35 8.44
C THR A 210 22.14 18.06 7.37
N LEU A 211 20.83 17.83 7.31
CA LEU A 211 19.94 18.42 6.30
C LEU A 211 18.99 19.48 6.84
N GLU A 212 18.96 19.74 8.15
CA GLU A 212 17.99 20.64 8.81
C GLU A 212 17.90 22.02 8.14
N LEU A 213 19.04 22.64 7.80
CA LEU A 213 19.03 23.95 7.13
C LEU A 213 18.35 23.90 5.77
N LEU A 214 18.57 22.83 4.99
CA LEU A 214 17.90 22.65 3.70
C LEU A 214 16.39 22.46 3.88
N LEU A 215 15.99 21.70 4.90
CA LEU A 215 14.58 21.53 5.26
C LEU A 215 13.95 22.87 5.67
N ALA A 216 14.69 23.70 6.41
CA ALA A 216 14.27 25.01 6.89
C ALA A 216 14.23 26.08 5.79
N GLU A 217 15.12 26.00 4.79
CA GLU A 217 15.12 26.85 3.59
C GLU A 217 13.88 26.64 2.71
N GLY A 218 13.11 25.58 2.99
CA GLY A 218 11.82 25.33 2.36
C GLY A 218 11.92 24.63 1.00
N ILE A 219 13.06 24.00 0.71
CA ILE A 219 13.18 23.05 -0.40
C ILE A 219 12.39 21.79 -0.03
N GLU A 220 11.49 21.36 -0.90
CA GLU A 220 10.67 20.18 -0.64
C GLU A 220 11.57 18.94 -0.57
N THR A 221 11.55 18.24 0.57
CA THR A 221 12.47 17.12 0.80
C THR A 221 11.70 15.87 1.19
N TRP A 222 11.91 14.79 0.44
CA TRP A 222 11.30 13.49 0.67
C TRP A 222 12.35 12.53 1.20
N VAL A 223 12.11 12.00 2.39
CA VAL A 223 12.99 11.04 3.05
C VAL A 223 12.29 9.69 3.06
N ILE A 224 12.88 8.67 2.47
CA ILE A 224 12.31 7.33 2.35
C ILE A 224 13.31 6.31 2.90
N THR A 225 12.90 5.51 3.88
CA THR A 225 13.73 4.38 4.32
C THR A 225 13.53 3.18 3.41
N LEU A 226 14.63 2.52 3.06
CA LEU A 226 14.66 1.38 2.17
C LEU A 226 14.51 0.05 2.90
N GLN A 227 14.70 0.05 4.22
CA GLN A 227 14.58 -1.10 5.11
C GLN A 227 13.54 -0.85 6.20
N PRO A 228 12.91 -1.92 6.73
CA PRO A 228 11.99 -1.78 7.85
C PRO A 228 12.80 -1.52 9.14
N PRO A 229 12.25 -0.77 10.12
CA PRO A 229 12.94 -0.50 11.39
C PRO A 229 13.19 -1.78 12.19
N ASP A 230 12.22 -2.70 12.19
CA ASP A 230 12.36 -4.03 12.78
C ASP A 230 12.40 -5.08 11.68
N ALA A 231 13.35 -6.02 11.74
CA ALA A 231 13.44 -7.15 10.80
C ALA A 231 12.19 -8.05 10.84
N GLY A 232 11.44 -8.06 11.96
CA GLY A 232 10.15 -8.76 12.06
C GLY A 232 9.02 -8.12 11.24
N LEU A 233 9.20 -6.89 10.75
CA LEU A 233 8.29 -6.21 9.81
C LEU A 233 8.64 -6.51 8.34
N ASP A 234 9.56 -7.46 8.09
CA ASP A 234 9.91 -7.93 6.75
C ASP A 234 9.20 -9.25 6.42
N GLY A 235 8.55 -9.31 5.25
CA GLY A 235 7.71 -10.44 4.84
C GLY A 235 7.14 -10.30 3.43
N ILE A 236 5.96 -10.89 3.17
CA ILE A 236 5.17 -10.81 1.92
C ILE A 236 4.90 -9.34 1.52
N ALA A 237 4.56 -8.53 2.52
CA ALA A 237 4.60 -7.08 2.44
C ALA A 237 5.60 -6.54 3.47
N ARG A 238 6.10 -5.31 3.28
CA ARG A 238 7.05 -4.65 4.18
C ARG A 238 6.57 -3.24 4.48
N LEU A 239 6.73 -2.75 5.70
CA LEU A 239 6.49 -1.34 6.05
C LEU A 239 7.83 -0.61 6.22
N THR A 240 7.99 0.52 5.53
CA THR A 240 9.12 1.43 5.76
C THR A 240 8.62 2.86 5.93
N ALA A 241 9.42 3.78 6.42
CA ALA A 241 8.98 5.13 6.69
C ALA A 241 9.16 6.04 5.46
N VAL A 242 8.21 6.96 5.27
CA VAL A 242 8.34 8.09 4.36
C VAL A 242 7.92 9.38 5.06
N VAL A 243 8.77 10.40 4.95
CA VAL A 243 8.52 11.74 5.48
C VAL A 243 8.73 12.77 4.38
N ARG A 244 7.76 13.67 4.25
CA ARG A 244 7.83 14.85 3.39
C ARG A 244 8.00 16.08 4.25
N TYR A 245 9.10 16.78 4.03
CA TYR A 245 9.36 18.11 4.56
C TYR A 245 8.97 19.15 3.52
N ALA A 246 7.97 19.97 3.84
CA ALA A 246 7.54 21.08 3.02
C ALA A 246 7.21 22.24 3.97
N ALA A 247 8.14 23.19 4.10
CA ALA A 247 8.06 24.25 5.13
C ALA A 247 6.79 25.12 5.03
N ARG A 248 6.13 25.15 3.86
CA ARG A 248 4.89 25.90 3.63
C ARG A 248 3.62 25.12 3.95
N GLU A 249 3.72 23.83 4.26
CA GLU A 249 2.59 22.98 4.55
C GLU A 249 2.45 22.66 6.04
N GLN A 250 1.24 22.28 6.44
CA GLN A 250 0.96 21.92 7.82
C GLN A 250 1.54 20.54 8.15
N ARG A 251 1.92 20.37 9.41
CA ARG A 251 2.30 19.07 9.94
C ARG A 251 1.09 18.13 9.85
N GLY A 252 1.30 16.92 9.34
CA GLY A 252 0.18 16.02 9.07
C GLY A 252 0.59 14.61 8.66
N LEU A 253 -0.33 13.92 7.98
CA LEU A 253 -0.12 12.58 7.46
C LEU A 253 -0.22 12.60 5.95
N LEU A 254 0.67 11.88 5.26
CA LEU A 254 0.50 11.66 3.83
C LEU A 254 -0.65 10.69 3.61
N THR A 255 -1.50 10.99 2.63
CA THR A 255 -2.69 10.19 2.34
C THR A 255 -2.76 9.94 0.84
N SER A 256 -2.80 8.67 0.45
CA SER A 256 -2.94 8.27 -0.95
C SER A 256 -4.38 7.85 -1.25
N ALA A 257 -4.88 8.19 -2.44
CA ALA A 257 -6.16 7.65 -2.93
C ALA A 257 -6.11 6.13 -3.14
N SER A 258 -4.90 5.58 -3.38
CA SER A 258 -4.68 4.14 -3.52
C SER A 258 -5.01 3.41 -2.22
N THR A 259 -4.60 3.94 -1.06
CA THR A 259 -4.84 3.28 0.24
C THR A 259 -6.10 3.78 0.94
N ARG A 260 -6.53 5.03 0.70
CA ARG A 260 -7.56 5.75 1.48
C ARG A 260 -7.32 5.71 2.99
N TRP A 261 -6.07 5.48 3.39
CA TRP A 261 -5.67 5.37 4.77
C TRP A 261 -4.67 6.49 5.06
N ALA A 262 -5.09 7.45 5.88
CA ALA A 262 -4.22 8.52 6.31
C ALA A 262 -3.00 7.96 7.08
N GLY A 263 -1.81 8.29 6.60
CA GLY A 263 -0.54 7.79 7.13
C GLY A 263 -0.05 6.50 6.49
N LEU A 264 -0.68 5.99 5.43
CA LEU A 264 -0.23 4.80 4.69
C LEU A 264 -0.22 5.07 3.18
N MET A 265 0.89 4.74 2.53
CA MET A 265 1.10 4.85 1.08
C MET A 265 1.59 3.54 0.49
N LEU A 266 1.45 3.35 -0.81
CA LEU A 266 2.06 2.22 -1.52
C LEU A 266 3.36 2.60 -2.23
N GLU A 267 4.21 1.60 -2.49
CA GLU A 267 5.42 1.77 -3.29
C GLU A 267 5.16 2.41 -4.67
N VAL A 268 4.01 2.10 -5.28
CA VAL A 268 3.61 2.63 -6.59
C VAL A 268 3.09 4.07 -6.55
N ASP A 269 2.80 4.60 -5.37
CA ASP A 269 2.33 5.98 -5.20
C ASP A 269 3.49 6.99 -5.20
N ILE A 270 4.73 6.56 -4.94
CA ILE A 270 5.89 7.44 -4.83
C ILE A 270 6.18 8.18 -6.15
N VAL A 271 6.28 7.46 -7.28
CA VAL A 271 6.54 8.09 -8.59
C VAL A 271 5.47 9.11 -8.97
N PRO A 272 4.16 8.82 -8.98
CA PRO A 272 3.15 9.82 -9.32
C PRO A 272 3.13 10.98 -8.32
N THR A 273 3.43 10.72 -7.05
CA THR A 273 3.59 11.77 -6.02
C THR A 273 4.74 12.71 -6.40
N LEU A 274 5.97 12.22 -6.47
CA LEU A 274 7.14 13.06 -6.78
C LEU A 274 7.05 13.74 -8.15
N ALA A 275 6.49 13.05 -9.15
CA ALA A 275 6.23 13.61 -10.47
C ALA A 275 5.30 14.83 -10.41
N GLN A 276 4.23 14.77 -9.62
CA GLN A 276 3.33 15.89 -9.42
C GLN A 276 3.97 17.02 -8.59
N ALA A 277 4.78 16.71 -7.57
CA ALA A 277 5.49 17.74 -6.78
C ALA A 277 6.42 18.60 -7.65
N ILE A 278 7.18 17.98 -8.56
CA ILE A 278 8.19 18.67 -9.38
C ILE A 278 7.59 19.25 -10.67
N GLY A 279 6.71 18.47 -11.31
CA GLY A 279 6.18 18.76 -12.64
C GLY A 279 4.85 19.51 -12.67
N GLY A 280 4.13 19.53 -11.54
CA GLY A 280 2.75 20.00 -11.49
C GLY A 280 1.88 19.31 -12.54
N ASP A 281 1.01 20.09 -13.19
CA ASP A 281 0.08 19.59 -14.21
C ASP A 281 0.74 19.20 -15.54
N LYS A 282 2.03 19.52 -15.73
CA LYS A 282 2.75 19.23 -16.98
C LYS A 282 3.23 17.78 -17.09
N VAL A 283 3.29 17.06 -15.97
CA VAL A 283 3.74 15.66 -15.94
C VAL A 283 2.53 14.73 -15.87
N ASP A 284 2.44 13.80 -16.83
CA ASP A 284 1.40 12.77 -16.82
C ASP A 284 1.72 11.68 -15.77
N TRP A 285 1.30 11.94 -14.53
CA TRP A 285 1.38 10.99 -13.44
C TRP A 285 0.38 9.82 -13.58
N ARG A 286 -0.67 9.96 -14.42
CA ARG A 286 -1.79 9.00 -14.53
C ARG A 286 -1.43 7.71 -15.27
N THR A 287 -0.24 7.65 -15.87
CA THR A 287 0.30 6.47 -16.56
C THR A 287 0.85 5.38 -15.60
N GLY A 288 0.93 5.68 -14.29
CA GLY A 288 1.30 4.73 -13.24
C GLY A 288 0.13 3.89 -12.72
N SER A 289 0.44 2.90 -11.88
CA SER A 289 -0.56 2.10 -11.14
C SER A 289 -0.99 2.76 -9.82
N GLY A 290 -0.21 3.73 -9.31
CA GLY A 290 -0.49 4.46 -8.08
C GLY A 290 -1.09 5.84 -8.30
N ALA A 291 -1.37 6.53 -7.20
CA ALA A 291 -1.93 7.88 -7.18
C ALA A 291 -1.08 8.81 -6.28
N PRO A 292 -1.03 10.12 -6.56
CA PRO A 292 -0.31 11.07 -5.74
C PRO A 292 -0.84 11.14 -4.29
N ALA A 293 0.06 11.38 -3.33
CA ALA A 293 -0.21 11.28 -1.90
C ALA A 293 0.05 12.57 -1.11
N PHE A 294 -0.58 13.68 -1.51
CA PHE A 294 -0.31 15.03 -0.96
C PHE A 294 -1.32 15.58 0.04
N GLU A 295 -2.19 14.73 0.61
CA GLU A 295 -3.42 15.10 1.33
C GLU A 295 -4.64 15.11 0.38
N VAL A 296 -5.39 14.01 0.39
CA VAL A 296 -6.72 13.99 -0.17
C VAL A 296 -7.58 14.70 0.88
N ARG A 297 -8.16 15.85 0.53
CA ARG A 297 -9.37 16.35 1.19
C ARG A 297 -10.46 15.29 0.99
N LEU A 298 -10.37 14.18 1.72
CA LEU A 298 -11.52 13.32 1.97
C LEU A 298 -12.56 14.28 2.51
N SER A 299 -13.71 14.40 1.85
CA SER A 299 -14.78 15.30 2.28
C SER A 299 -14.92 15.21 3.80
N ASP A 300 -15.15 16.32 4.50
CA ASP A 300 -15.23 16.35 5.96
C ASP A 300 -16.11 15.23 6.54
N TRP A 301 -17.14 14.79 5.80
CA TRP A 301 -17.94 13.60 6.08
C TRP A 301 -17.15 12.29 6.20
N HIS A 302 -16.33 11.97 5.20
CA HIS A 302 -15.47 10.80 5.19
C HIS A 302 -14.36 10.93 6.24
N ALA A 303 -13.80 12.11 6.47
CA ALA A 303 -12.84 12.32 7.56
C ALA A 303 -13.49 12.15 8.95
N PHE A 304 -14.74 12.61 9.09
CA PHE A 304 -15.54 12.49 10.31
C PHE A 304 -15.89 11.04 10.64
N TRP A 305 -16.26 10.22 9.65
CA TRP A 305 -16.56 8.80 9.88
C TRP A 305 -15.31 7.91 9.88
N ASN A 306 -14.31 8.18 9.02
CA ASN A 306 -13.02 7.48 9.06
C ASN A 306 -12.20 7.79 10.32
N GLY A 307 -12.57 8.79 11.11
CA GLY A 307 -11.66 9.27 12.14
C GLY A 307 -12.19 10.09 13.31
N LEU A 308 -13.45 10.52 13.35
CA LEU A 308 -14.00 11.22 14.50
C LEU A 308 -15.02 10.40 15.25
N LEU A 309 -16.13 9.93 14.67
CA LEU A 309 -17.25 9.37 15.46
C LEU A 309 -16.89 8.08 16.25
N PRO A 310 -16.33 7.04 15.61
CA PRO A 310 -15.85 5.86 16.34
C PRO A 310 -14.69 6.21 17.26
N ARG A 311 -13.82 7.15 16.86
CA ARG A 311 -12.67 7.58 17.67
C ARG A 311 -13.10 8.34 18.91
N THR A 312 -14.13 9.18 18.86
CA THR A 312 -14.66 9.90 20.03
C THR A 312 -15.39 8.95 20.96
N ALA A 313 -16.17 8.01 20.43
CA ALA A 313 -16.86 7.02 21.25
C ALA A 313 -15.86 6.06 21.95
N THR A 314 -14.86 5.56 21.21
CA THR A 314 -13.81 4.70 21.78
C THR A 314 -12.84 5.48 22.68
N ARG A 315 -12.54 6.75 22.40
CA ARG A 315 -11.74 7.63 23.29
C ARG A 315 -12.46 7.90 24.60
N ALA A 316 -13.76 8.23 24.56
CA ALA A 316 -14.55 8.41 25.77
C ALA A 316 -14.60 7.12 26.60
N LEU A 317 -14.77 5.97 25.94
CA LEU A 317 -14.73 4.66 26.59
C LEU A 317 -13.34 4.37 27.19
N ARG A 318 -12.24 4.60 26.45
CA ARG A 318 -10.86 4.40 26.92
C ARG A 318 -10.50 5.30 28.10
N GLN A 319 -10.88 6.58 28.04
CA GLN A 319 -10.70 7.52 29.15
C GLN A 319 -11.49 7.06 30.38
N SER A 320 -12.72 6.55 30.20
CA SER A 320 -13.50 6.02 31.33
C SER A 320 -12.94 4.72 31.91
N LEU A 321 -12.16 3.96 31.13
CA LEU A 321 -11.52 2.70 31.54
C LEU A 321 -10.08 2.88 32.03
N GLY A 322 -9.55 4.10 32.06
CA GLY A 322 -8.16 4.38 32.49
C GLY A 322 -7.09 3.88 31.50
N LEU A 323 -7.46 3.56 30.26
CA LEU A 323 -6.55 3.11 29.21
C LEU A 323 -5.99 4.34 28.47
N SER A 324 -5.03 5.02 29.10
CA SER A 324 -4.51 6.30 28.62
C SER A 324 -3.08 6.20 28.07
N GLU A 325 -2.92 5.63 26.88
CA GLU A 325 -1.80 6.00 26.01
C GLU A 325 -2.34 6.39 24.63
N HIS A 326 -2.04 7.64 24.24
CA HIS A 326 -2.40 8.19 22.94
C HIS A 326 -1.44 7.65 21.90
N ARG A 327 -1.72 6.46 21.36
CA ARG A 327 -0.94 5.99 20.20
C ARG A 327 -1.23 6.83 18.95
N GLY A 328 -0.19 7.18 18.22
CA GLY A 328 -0.25 7.96 16.98
C GLY A 328 -1.08 7.27 15.90
N ALA A 329 -1.43 7.97 14.81
CA ALA A 329 -2.07 7.32 13.66
C ALA A 329 -1.14 6.30 12.97
N LEU A 330 0.16 6.56 13.01
CA LEU A 330 1.22 5.77 12.40
C LEU A 330 1.50 4.50 13.22
N GLU A 331 1.59 4.60 14.54
CA GLU A 331 1.70 3.43 15.44
C GLU A 331 0.53 2.46 15.25
N ARG A 332 -0.71 2.96 15.14
CA ARG A 332 -1.88 2.10 14.85
C ARG A 332 -1.82 1.38 13.51
N ILE A 333 -1.20 1.99 12.50
CA ILE A 333 -1.00 1.33 11.19
C ILE A 333 -0.04 0.15 11.35
N GLU A 334 1.05 0.38 12.06
CA GLU A 334 2.05 -0.65 12.34
C GLU A 334 1.43 -1.81 13.14
N GLU A 335 0.71 -1.53 14.22
CA GLU A 335 -0.02 -2.54 15.00
C GLU A 335 -0.97 -3.36 14.14
N HIS A 336 -1.79 -2.68 13.33
CA HIS A 336 -2.75 -3.37 12.47
C HIS A 336 -2.03 -4.26 11.46
N TRP A 337 -0.91 -3.79 10.91
CA TRP A 337 -0.10 -4.59 9.99
C TRP A 337 0.46 -5.85 10.68
N ARG A 338 0.97 -5.73 11.92
CA ARG A 338 1.49 -6.87 12.70
C ARG A 338 0.40 -7.89 12.98
N VAL A 339 -0.78 -7.44 13.44
CA VAL A 339 -1.95 -8.32 13.63
C VAL A 339 -2.32 -9.06 12.34
N GLN A 340 -2.30 -8.38 11.19
CA GLN A 340 -2.64 -8.97 9.89
C GLN A 340 -1.63 -9.98 9.35
N HIS A 341 -0.36 -9.87 9.75
CA HIS A 341 0.70 -10.76 9.30
C HIS A 341 0.93 -11.92 10.28
N GLU A 342 0.82 -11.67 11.59
CA GLU A 342 1.20 -12.64 12.61
C GLU A 342 0.01 -13.42 13.16
N ILE A 343 -1.14 -12.75 13.37
CA ILE A 343 -2.31 -13.36 14.05
C ILE A 343 -3.43 -13.71 13.06
N ALA A 344 -3.75 -12.82 12.13
CA ALA A 344 -4.85 -13.01 11.18
C ALA A 344 -4.75 -14.31 10.36
N PRO A 345 -3.57 -14.76 9.85
CA PRO A 345 -3.50 -16.03 9.13
C PRO A 345 -3.97 -17.22 9.97
N ALA A 346 -3.59 -17.27 11.25
CA ALA A 346 -3.97 -18.34 12.17
C ALA A 346 -5.47 -18.30 12.48
N ILE A 347 -6.05 -17.11 12.69
CA ILE A 347 -7.50 -16.94 12.89
C ILE A 347 -8.26 -17.37 11.63
N LEU A 348 -7.83 -16.90 10.46
CA LEU A 348 -8.46 -17.22 9.17
C LEU A 348 -8.39 -18.72 8.88
N ALA A 349 -7.23 -19.35 9.09
CA ALA A 349 -7.06 -20.78 8.93
C ALA A 349 -7.94 -21.58 9.90
N SER A 350 -8.06 -21.12 11.16
CA SER A 350 -8.91 -21.76 12.16
C SER A 350 -10.39 -21.69 11.78
N VAL A 351 -10.86 -20.52 11.34
CA VAL A 351 -12.25 -20.34 10.89
C VAL A 351 -12.54 -21.13 9.62
N ALA A 352 -11.60 -21.14 8.66
CA ALA A 352 -11.72 -21.93 7.45
C ALA A 352 -11.78 -23.43 7.78
N LEU A 353 -10.90 -23.94 8.64
CA LEU A 353 -10.89 -25.33 9.08
C LEU A 353 -12.21 -25.72 9.78
N LEU A 354 -12.68 -24.89 10.72
CA LEU A 354 -13.95 -25.10 11.40
C LEU A 354 -15.11 -25.15 10.39
N GLY A 355 -15.14 -24.23 9.43
CA GLY A 355 -16.13 -24.21 8.36
C GLY A 355 -16.07 -25.46 7.48
N THR A 356 -14.90 -25.85 7.01
CA THR A 356 -14.69 -27.04 6.18
C THR A 356 -15.12 -28.32 6.91
N VAL A 357 -14.71 -28.50 8.16
CA VAL A 357 -15.10 -29.65 8.99
C VAL A 357 -16.62 -29.68 9.20
N TRP A 358 -17.24 -28.51 9.45
CA TRP A 358 -18.69 -28.41 9.62
C TRP A 358 -19.43 -28.81 8.33
N VAL A 359 -19.02 -28.30 7.18
CA VAL A 359 -19.65 -28.64 5.89
C VAL A 359 -19.44 -30.11 5.53
N LEU A 360 -18.21 -30.62 5.65
CA LEU A 360 -17.90 -32.01 5.29
C LEU A 360 -18.60 -33.03 6.20
N SER A 361 -18.67 -32.77 7.50
CA SER A 361 -19.39 -33.64 8.43
C SER A 361 -20.89 -33.65 8.16
N GLY A 362 -21.49 -32.49 7.84
CA GLY A 362 -22.89 -32.39 7.44
C GLY A 362 -23.18 -33.15 6.15
N LEU A 363 -22.32 -33.01 5.13
CA LEU A 363 -22.42 -33.75 3.87
C LEU A 363 -22.27 -35.27 4.07
N LEU A 364 -21.34 -35.70 4.92
CA LEU A 364 -21.13 -37.10 5.22
C LEU A 364 -22.36 -37.71 5.93
N LEU A 365 -22.90 -37.02 6.93
CA LEU A 365 -24.12 -37.45 7.64
C LEU A 365 -25.33 -37.50 6.72
N TRP A 366 -25.44 -36.55 5.79
CA TRP A 366 -26.46 -36.57 4.74
C TRP A 366 -26.29 -37.78 3.81
N ARG A 367 -25.06 -38.05 3.35
CA ARG A 367 -24.74 -39.18 2.47
C ARG A 367 -25.01 -40.54 3.12
N ILE A 368 -24.81 -40.67 4.43
CA ILE A 368 -25.05 -41.90 5.19
C ILE A 368 -26.53 -42.02 5.62
N GLY A 369 -27.38 -41.03 5.30
CA GLY A 369 -28.81 -41.05 5.65
C GLY A 369 -29.09 -40.86 7.14
N ARG A 370 -28.10 -40.39 7.92
CA ARG A 370 -28.21 -40.18 9.38
C ARG A 370 -28.54 -38.75 9.76
N LEU A 371 -28.91 -37.91 8.80
CA LEU A 371 -29.25 -36.51 9.04
C LEU A 371 -30.70 -36.39 9.56
N SER A 372 -30.88 -36.59 10.87
CA SER A 372 -32.17 -36.37 11.53
C SER A 372 -32.63 -34.90 11.43
N SER A 373 -33.91 -34.63 11.66
CA SER A 373 -34.47 -33.27 11.63
C SER A 373 -33.73 -32.31 12.58
N SER A 374 -33.41 -32.75 13.79
CA SER A 374 -32.65 -31.98 14.78
C SER A 374 -31.21 -31.71 14.32
N LEU A 375 -30.53 -32.69 13.73
CA LEU A 375 -29.18 -32.51 13.19
C LEU A 375 -29.19 -31.54 12.00
N ARG A 376 -30.17 -31.64 11.11
CA ARG A 376 -30.33 -30.70 9.99
C ARG A 376 -30.46 -29.25 10.48
N SER A 377 -31.25 -29.03 11.54
CA SER A 377 -31.40 -27.70 12.15
C SER A 377 -30.11 -27.20 12.81
N LEU A 378 -29.35 -28.07 13.48
CA LEU A 378 -28.06 -27.72 14.06
C LEU A 378 -27.05 -27.31 12.97
N TYR A 379 -26.95 -28.10 11.90
CA TYR A 379 -26.02 -27.83 10.80
C TYR A 379 -26.36 -26.55 10.06
N SER A 380 -27.65 -26.27 9.79
CA SER A 380 -28.07 -25.03 9.13
C SER A 380 -27.84 -23.80 10.01
N THR A 381 -28.09 -23.91 11.33
CA THR A 381 -27.82 -22.83 12.29
C THR A 381 -26.33 -22.55 12.40
N GLY A 382 -25.50 -23.59 12.54
CA GLY A 382 -24.05 -23.45 12.58
C GLY A 382 -23.49 -22.81 11.30
N LEU A 383 -24.00 -23.19 10.14
CA LEU A 383 -23.62 -22.58 8.86
C LEU A 383 -24.02 -21.08 8.81
N ALA A 384 -25.22 -20.73 9.29
CA ALA A 384 -25.67 -19.34 9.36
C ALA A 384 -24.76 -18.48 10.27
N VAL A 385 -24.33 -19.01 11.42
CA VAL A 385 -23.38 -18.33 12.31
C VAL A 385 -22.01 -18.17 11.67
N LEU A 386 -21.50 -19.20 10.98
CA LEU A 386 -20.22 -19.13 10.27
C LEU A 386 -20.25 -18.09 9.14
N LEU A 387 -21.38 -17.95 8.45
CA LEU A 387 -21.56 -16.93 7.40
C LEU A 387 -21.46 -15.50 7.93
N LEU A 388 -21.62 -15.25 9.23
CA LEU A 388 -21.43 -13.92 9.82
C LEU A 388 -19.95 -13.49 9.86
N PHE A 389 -19.01 -14.40 9.60
CA PHE A 389 -17.57 -14.12 9.75
C PHE A 389 -17.10 -12.85 9.00
N PRO A 390 -17.52 -12.53 7.77
CA PRO A 390 -17.11 -11.28 7.13
C PRO A 390 -17.54 -10.03 7.91
N ALA A 391 -18.74 -10.01 8.49
CA ALA A 391 -19.19 -8.91 9.32
C ALA A 391 -18.41 -8.84 10.65
N VAL A 392 -18.10 -10.00 11.25
CA VAL A 392 -17.23 -10.08 12.44
C VAL A 392 -15.80 -9.62 12.13
N SER A 393 -15.31 -9.89 10.92
CA SER A 393 -14.00 -9.43 10.49
C SER A 393 -13.93 -7.91 10.35
N ILE A 394 -15.03 -7.25 9.95
CA ILE A 394 -15.15 -5.79 9.96
C ILE A 394 -15.24 -5.28 11.40
N TRP A 395 -15.97 -5.97 12.28
CA TRP A 395 -16.07 -5.65 13.71
C TRP A 395 -14.69 -5.55 14.40
N HIS A 396 -13.71 -6.36 13.98
CA HIS A 396 -12.32 -6.25 14.45
C HIS A 396 -11.72 -4.84 14.30
N SER A 397 -12.01 -4.14 13.21
CA SER A 397 -11.47 -2.79 12.94
C SER A 397 -11.86 -1.75 13.99
N TYR A 398 -12.86 -2.07 14.81
CA TYR A 398 -13.41 -1.24 15.87
C TYR A 398 -12.98 -1.71 17.26
N CYS A 399 -12.01 -2.63 17.35
CA CYS A 399 -11.48 -3.09 18.63
C CYS A 399 -10.87 -1.92 19.42
N PRO A 400 -11.32 -1.67 20.67
CA PRO A 400 -10.87 -0.52 21.45
C PRO A 400 -9.60 -0.80 22.27
N PHE A 401 -9.03 -2.00 22.26
CA PHE A 401 -7.86 -2.35 23.09
C PHE A 401 -6.54 -2.12 22.34
N GLU A 402 -5.43 -2.09 23.07
CA GLU A 402 -4.11 -2.22 22.44
C GLU A 402 -3.97 -3.66 21.97
N LEU A 403 -3.81 -3.85 20.66
CA LEU A 403 -3.84 -5.16 20.04
C LEU A 403 -2.47 -5.81 19.96
N TRP A 404 -1.42 -5.01 20.13
CA TRP A 404 -0.06 -5.47 20.00
C TRP A 404 0.76 -5.02 21.20
N THR A 405 0.94 -5.95 22.13
CA THR A 405 1.81 -5.82 23.31
C THR A 405 3.09 -6.63 23.15
N GLY A 406 3.17 -7.48 22.12
CA GLY A 406 4.28 -8.40 21.89
C GLY A 406 4.11 -9.74 22.60
N ASP A 407 3.15 -9.87 23.52
CA ASP A 407 2.67 -11.15 24.03
C ASP A 407 1.62 -11.72 23.06
N VAL A 408 2.08 -12.51 22.09
CA VAL A 408 1.22 -13.10 21.05
C VAL A 408 0.03 -13.86 21.64
N ALA A 409 0.21 -14.55 22.77
CA ALA A 409 -0.87 -15.32 23.39
C ALA A 409 -1.90 -14.39 24.06
N GLY A 410 -1.44 -13.37 24.78
CA GLY A 410 -2.27 -12.31 25.34
C GLY A 410 -3.06 -11.58 24.26
N ASP A 411 -2.37 -11.09 23.24
CA ASP A 411 -2.95 -10.35 22.11
C ASP A 411 -3.99 -11.20 21.34
N ALA A 412 -3.68 -12.47 21.06
CA ALA A 412 -4.62 -13.39 20.42
C ALA A 412 -5.86 -13.64 21.27
N SER A 413 -5.73 -13.73 22.60
CA SER A 413 -6.86 -13.94 23.50
C SER A 413 -7.82 -12.74 23.52
N VAL A 414 -7.28 -11.52 23.50
CA VAL A 414 -8.06 -10.28 23.45
C VAL A 414 -8.81 -10.17 22.12
N ILE A 415 -8.10 -10.44 21.01
CA ILE A 415 -8.71 -10.46 19.68
C ILE A 415 -9.80 -11.52 19.60
N ALA A 416 -9.54 -12.75 20.05
CA ALA A 416 -10.53 -13.82 20.07
C ALA A 416 -11.76 -13.45 20.89
N GLY A 417 -11.58 -12.88 22.08
CA GLY A 417 -12.68 -12.39 22.91
C GLY A 417 -13.53 -11.34 22.21
N TRP A 418 -12.89 -10.38 21.53
CA TRP A 418 -13.57 -9.34 20.76
C TRP A 418 -14.36 -9.90 19.58
N LEU A 419 -13.79 -10.85 18.83
CA LEU A 419 -14.44 -11.52 17.70
C LEU A 419 -15.63 -12.36 18.16
N VAL A 420 -15.49 -13.12 19.26
CA VAL A 420 -16.58 -13.90 19.85
C VAL A 420 -17.72 -12.98 20.30
N GLY A 421 -17.41 -11.86 20.95
CA GLY A 421 -18.40 -10.84 21.30
C GLY A 421 -19.15 -10.32 20.08
N GLY A 422 -18.42 -9.98 19.01
CA GLY A 422 -19.00 -9.58 17.72
C GLY A 422 -19.92 -10.65 17.12
N TRP A 423 -19.49 -11.92 17.13
CA TRP A 423 -20.33 -13.04 16.68
C TRP A 423 -21.62 -13.17 17.46
N VAL A 424 -21.57 -13.10 18.79
CA VAL A 424 -22.76 -13.21 19.64
C VAL A 424 -23.75 -12.09 19.33
N VAL A 425 -23.27 -10.84 19.24
CA VAL A 425 -24.13 -9.68 18.93
C VAL A 425 -24.78 -9.84 17.55
N LEU A 426 -23.99 -10.20 16.53
CA LEU A 426 -24.50 -10.37 15.17
C LEU A 426 -25.43 -11.59 15.04
N ALA A 427 -25.18 -12.67 15.80
CA ALA A 427 -26.05 -13.84 15.83
C ALA A 427 -27.39 -13.56 16.51
N LEU A 428 -27.40 -12.75 17.58
CA LEU A 428 -28.64 -12.27 18.21
C LEU A 428 -29.44 -11.38 17.25
N ALA A 429 -28.77 -10.46 16.56
CA ALA A 429 -29.40 -9.63 15.52
C ALA A 429 -29.97 -10.49 14.39
N MET A 430 -29.23 -11.53 13.94
CA MET A 430 -29.67 -12.47 12.91
C MET A 430 -30.92 -13.23 13.36
N ALA A 431 -30.91 -13.75 14.59
CA ALA A 431 -32.04 -14.48 15.16
C ALA A 431 -33.27 -13.58 15.34
N MET A 432 -33.07 -12.34 15.77
CA MET A 432 -34.13 -11.34 15.85
C MET A 432 -34.72 -11.06 14.47
N LEU A 433 -33.88 -10.79 13.47
CA LEU A 433 -34.32 -10.53 12.09
C LEU A 433 -35.08 -11.72 11.50
N ALA A 434 -34.55 -12.93 11.66
CA ALA A 434 -35.17 -14.18 11.24
C ALA A 434 -36.58 -14.33 11.86
N ARG A 435 -36.72 -14.03 13.15
CA ARG A 435 -38.01 -14.11 13.85
C ARG A 435 -38.99 -13.02 13.43
N THR A 436 -38.53 -11.78 13.28
CA THR A 436 -39.41 -10.64 12.95
C THR A 436 -39.86 -10.65 11.50
N ALA A 437 -39.02 -11.13 10.58
CA ALA A 437 -39.30 -11.19 9.15
C ALA A 437 -39.77 -12.57 8.68
N ASP A 438 -39.95 -13.52 9.60
CA ASP A 438 -40.27 -14.94 9.35
C ASP A 438 -39.32 -15.59 8.32
N MET A 439 -38.04 -15.24 8.41
CA MET A 439 -37.01 -15.50 7.40
C MET A 439 -36.03 -16.59 7.85
N PRO A 440 -35.54 -17.46 6.97
CA PRO A 440 -34.54 -18.48 7.33
C PRO A 440 -33.26 -17.83 7.84
N LEU A 441 -32.64 -18.48 8.84
CA LEU A 441 -31.43 -17.98 9.48
C LEU A 441 -30.28 -17.73 8.49
N LEU A 442 -30.08 -18.61 7.51
CA LEU A 442 -29.06 -18.45 6.47
C LEU A 442 -29.26 -17.17 5.65
N SER A 443 -30.51 -16.91 5.28
CA SER A 443 -30.88 -15.71 4.54
C SER A 443 -30.67 -14.48 5.43
N ALA A 444 -31.05 -14.55 6.72
CA ALA A 444 -30.90 -13.45 7.67
C ALA A 444 -29.42 -13.11 7.92
N ALA A 445 -28.56 -14.13 7.99
CA ALA A 445 -27.10 -13.96 8.06
C ALA A 445 -26.58 -13.18 6.85
N GLY A 446 -27.04 -13.56 5.65
CA GLY A 446 -26.70 -12.87 4.40
C GLY A 446 -27.06 -11.38 4.42
N VAL A 447 -28.28 -11.05 4.86
CA VAL A 447 -28.73 -9.66 4.99
C VAL A 447 -27.89 -8.87 6.00
N ILE A 448 -27.53 -9.47 7.14
CA ILE A 448 -26.67 -8.80 8.13
C ILE A 448 -25.28 -8.54 7.55
N VAL A 449 -24.66 -9.53 6.90
CA VAL A 449 -23.33 -9.37 6.31
C VAL A 449 -23.32 -8.27 5.25
N LEU A 450 -24.28 -8.31 4.32
CA LEU A 450 -24.42 -7.28 3.30
C LEU A 450 -24.70 -5.91 3.92
N GLY A 451 -25.58 -5.86 4.93
CA GLY A 451 -25.91 -4.64 5.66
C GLY A 451 -24.68 -4.01 6.31
N VAL A 452 -23.85 -4.80 7.00
CA VAL A 452 -22.61 -4.30 7.64
C VAL A 452 -21.62 -3.79 6.59
N ILE A 453 -21.41 -4.52 5.49
CA ILE A 453 -20.50 -4.10 4.41
C ILE A 453 -20.97 -2.80 3.77
N LEU A 454 -22.27 -2.71 3.42
CA LEU A 454 -22.83 -1.51 2.80
C LEU A 454 -22.80 -0.34 3.79
N LEU A 455 -23.16 -0.54 5.05
CA LEU A 455 -23.13 0.51 6.06
C LEU A 455 -21.71 1.06 6.25
N ASP A 456 -20.71 0.17 6.31
CA ASP A 456 -19.31 0.57 6.43
C ASP A 456 -18.80 1.29 5.17
N THR A 457 -19.18 0.82 3.98
CA THR A 457 -18.75 1.42 2.70
C THR A 457 -19.39 2.80 2.49
N TYR A 458 -20.70 2.94 2.76
CA TYR A 458 -21.45 4.18 2.50
C TYR A 458 -21.34 5.20 3.64
N LEU A 459 -21.40 4.78 4.90
CA LEU A 459 -21.27 5.71 6.04
C LEU A 459 -19.82 5.82 6.50
N GLY A 460 -19.14 4.68 6.67
CA GLY A 460 -17.75 4.62 7.13
C GLY A 460 -16.71 4.96 6.05
N GLY A 461 -17.11 5.13 4.79
CA GLY A 461 -16.17 5.33 3.69
C GLY A 461 -15.27 4.12 3.40
N GLY A 462 -15.67 2.93 3.89
CA GLY A 462 -14.86 1.72 3.86
C GLY A 462 -13.83 1.62 4.99
N TYR A 463 -13.94 2.42 6.06
CA TYR A 463 -13.03 2.40 7.22
C TYR A 463 -12.79 0.97 7.74
N GLY A 464 -13.88 0.25 8.02
CA GLY A 464 -13.84 -1.05 8.65
C GLY A 464 -13.54 -2.16 7.66
N VAL A 465 -14.01 -2.04 6.41
CA VAL A 465 -13.59 -2.91 5.30
C VAL A 465 -12.07 -2.84 5.13
N ASN A 466 -11.50 -1.63 5.15
CA ASN A 466 -10.07 -1.42 4.99
C ASN A 466 -9.24 -1.95 6.18
N ARG A 467 -9.82 -2.06 7.38
CA ARG A 467 -9.12 -2.55 8.58
C ARG A 467 -9.70 -3.88 9.10
N SER A 468 -10.43 -4.59 8.25
CA SER A 468 -11.04 -5.86 8.60
C SER A 468 -9.97 -6.95 8.66
N LEU A 469 -10.17 -8.03 9.40
CA LEU A 469 -9.27 -9.21 9.31
C LEU A 469 -9.27 -9.85 7.91
N LEU A 470 -10.26 -9.53 7.07
CA LEU A 470 -10.34 -9.94 5.67
C LEU A 470 -9.74 -8.91 4.70
N ALA A 471 -9.16 -7.82 5.21
CA ALA A 471 -8.49 -6.78 4.45
C ALA A 471 -7.11 -7.25 3.95
N LEU A 472 -7.11 -8.35 3.20
CA LEU A 472 -5.92 -8.98 2.64
C LEU A 472 -5.29 -8.15 1.52
N TYR A 473 -5.71 -6.90 1.29
CA TYR A 473 -4.96 -6.00 0.42
C TYR A 473 -3.57 -5.68 0.99
N LEU A 474 -3.32 -5.93 2.28
CA LEU A 474 -1.97 -5.93 2.86
C LEU A 474 -1.14 -7.16 2.44
N TRP A 475 -1.75 -8.18 1.81
CA TRP A 475 -1.09 -9.40 1.32
C TRP A 475 -0.76 -9.33 -0.19
N GLU A 476 0.11 -10.23 -0.64
CA GLU A 476 0.57 -10.38 -2.03
C GLU A 476 -0.58 -10.51 -3.05
N GLY A 477 -0.50 -9.78 -4.17
CA GLY A 477 -1.38 -9.97 -5.33
C GLY A 477 -2.81 -9.41 -5.23
N ALA A 478 -3.27 -8.98 -4.04
CA ALA A 478 -4.60 -8.39 -3.89
C ALA A 478 -4.70 -7.00 -4.56
N ARG A 479 -5.75 -6.79 -5.38
CA ARG A 479 -5.96 -5.53 -6.10
C ARG A 479 -6.34 -4.39 -5.16
N LEU A 480 -5.99 -3.19 -5.62
CA LEU A 480 -6.35 -1.92 -5.01
C LEU A 480 -7.84 -1.71 -5.17
N TYR A 481 -8.58 -1.97 -4.09
CA TYR A 481 -10.04 -2.06 -4.04
C TYR A 481 -10.60 -3.30 -4.72
N GLY A 482 -11.21 -4.13 -3.90
CA GLY A 482 -12.00 -5.26 -4.35
C GLY A 482 -12.47 -6.01 -3.13
N LEU A 483 -13.74 -6.41 -3.17
CA LEU A 483 -14.23 -7.63 -2.54
C LEU A 483 -13.53 -8.88 -3.16
N ASP A 484 -12.24 -8.76 -3.49
CA ASP A 484 -11.38 -9.73 -4.18
C ASP A 484 -10.94 -10.84 -3.24
N ASN A 485 -11.26 -10.71 -1.95
CA ASN A 485 -11.10 -11.83 -1.07
C ASN A 485 -12.07 -12.92 -1.50
N THR A 486 -11.56 -14.10 -1.84
CA THR A 486 -12.31 -15.30 -2.24
C THR A 486 -13.50 -15.55 -1.30
N TYR A 487 -13.37 -15.17 -0.03
CA TYR A 487 -14.42 -15.25 0.99
C TYR A 487 -15.55 -14.24 0.83
N LEU A 488 -15.29 -13.00 0.41
CA LEU A 488 -16.34 -12.03 0.06
C LEU A 488 -17.00 -12.40 -1.26
N GLY A 489 -16.23 -12.87 -2.25
CA GLY A 489 -16.74 -13.43 -3.50
C GLY A 489 -17.62 -14.68 -3.33
N ILE A 490 -17.53 -15.40 -2.21
CA ILE A 490 -18.40 -16.54 -1.87
C ILE A 490 -19.54 -16.11 -0.92
N ALA A 491 -19.24 -15.24 0.06
CA ALA A 491 -20.23 -14.77 1.01
C ALA A 491 -21.27 -13.84 0.38
N LEU A 492 -20.90 -12.99 -0.59
CA LEU A 492 -21.85 -12.10 -1.28
C LEU A 492 -22.89 -12.90 -2.10
N PRO A 493 -22.49 -13.88 -2.92
CA PRO A 493 -23.46 -14.71 -3.63
C PRO A 493 -24.35 -15.52 -2.69
N ILE A 494 -23.81 -16.07 -1.59
CA ILE A 494 -24.64 -16.77 -0.60
C ILE A 494 -25.61 -15.79 0.08
N ALA A 495 -25.15 -14.58 0.39
CA ALA A 495 -25.97 -13.51 0.98
C ALA A 495 -27.05 -12.98 0.04
N LEU A 496 -26.82 -13.01 -1.28
CA LEU A 496 -27.76 -12.57 -2.31
C LEU A 496 -28.75 -13.67 -2.71
N LEU A 497 -28.28 -14.92 -2.85
CA LEU A 497 -29.07 -16.04 -3.35
C LEU A 497 -29.92 -16.72 -2.27
N ALA A 498 -29.46 -16.77 -1.01
CA ALA A 498 -30.23 -17.40 0.06
C ALA A 498 -31.54 -16.65 0.40
N PRO A 499 -31.60 -15.31 0.45
CA PRO A 499 -32.86 -14.58 0.59
C PRO A 499 -33.75 -14.69 -0.65
N ALA A 500 -33.18 -14.66 -1.85
CA ALA A 500 -33.92 -14.77 -3.10
C ALA A 500 -34.63 -16.13 -3.22
N GLY A 501 -33.92 -17.24 -2.96
CA GLY A 501 -34.49 -18.59 -3.00
C GLY A 501 -35.56 -18.84 -1.93
N TRP A 502 -35.43 -18.24 -0.74
CA TRP A 502 -36.50 -18.31 0.27
C TRP A 502 -37.79 -17.62 -0.19
N LEU A 503 -37.64 -16.47 -0.82
CA LEU A 503 -38.76 -15.62 -1.24
C LEU A 503 -39.53 -16.19 -2.43
N GLU A 504 -38.87 -17.01 -3.25
CA GLU A 504 -39.48 -17.82 -4.29
C GLU A 504 -40.23 -19.04 -3.73
N HIS A 505 -39.70 -19.68 -2.67
CA HIS A 505 -40.31 -20.86 -2.05
C HIS A 505 -41.70 -20.57 -1.42
N LEU A 506 -41.95 -19.35 -0.94
CA LEU A 506 -43.24 -18.94 -0.38
C LEU A 506 -44.35 -18.70 -1.43
N GLY A 507 -44.13 -19.06 -2.70
CA GLY A 507 -45.17 -19.00 -3.73
C GLY A 507 -45.62 -17.57 -4.09
N ARG A 508 -44.83 -16.55 -3.71
CA ARG A 508 -45.02 -15.16 -4.16
C ARG A 508 -44.45 -15.01 -5.59
N MET A 509 -45.11 -15.71 -6.52
CA MET A 509 -45.09 -15.77 -8.01
C MET A 509 -44.01 -14.98 -8.81
N ARG A 510 -43.32 -15.71 -9.73
CA ARG A 510 -42.25 -15.31 -10.70
C ARG A 510 -40.88 -15.11 -10.04
N PRO A 511 -39.71 -15.15 -10.75
CA PRO A 511 -38.52 -14.56 -10.16
C PRO A 511 -38.93 -13.11 -9.99
N GLY A 512 -39.25 -12.75 -8.75
CA GLY A 512 -39.51 -11.37 -8.47
C GLY A 512 -38.26 -10.61 -8.88
N THR A 513 -38.37 -9.30 -8.91
CA THR A 513 -37.26 -8.36 -8.93
C THR A 513 -36.03 -8.78 -8.09
N ARG A 514 -36.12 -9.72 -7.13
CA ARG A 514 -35.01 -10.36 -6.39
C ARG A 514 -34.02 -11.18 -7.24
N GLY A 515 -34.49 -11.87 -8.28
CA GLY A 515 -33.62 -12.49 -9.29
C GLY A 515 -32.99 -11.48 -10.24
N PHE A 516 -33.57 -10.27 -10.38
CA PHE A 516 -33.11 -9.19 -11.26
C PHE A 516 -32.25 -8.13 -10.54
N ILE A 517 -32.47 -7.92 -9.23
CA ILE A 517 -31.75 -7.01 -8.33
C ILE A 517 -30.51 -7.69 -7.76
N ALA A 518 -30.53 -9.00 -7.53
CA ALA A 518 -29.28 -9.76 -7.37
C ALA A 518 -28.42 -9.69 -8.64
N LEU A 519 -29.05 -9.70 -9.83
CA LEU A 519 -28.40 -9.52 -11.14
C LEU A 519 -27.85 -8.10 -11.36
N SER A 520 -28.53 -7.05 -10.87
CA SER A 520 -28.12 -5.64 -11.04
C SER A 520 -27.26 -5.08 -9.90
N ALA A 521 -27.36 -5.61 -8.68
CA ALA A 521 -26.38 -5.37 -7.62
C ALA A 521 -25.05 -6.07 -7.91
N PHE A 522 -25.07 -7.23 -8.59
CA PHE A 522 -23.89 -7.87 -9.18
C PHE A 522 -23.27 -7.04 -10.32
N TYR A 523 -24.11 -6.37 -11.13
CA TYR A 523 -23.66 -5.49 -12.22
C TYR A 523 -23.10 -4.14 -11.73
N ALA A 524 -23.65 -3.56 -10.65
CA ALA A 524 -23.18 -2.31 -10.03
C ALA A 524 -21.97 -2.46 -9.12
N LEU A 525 -21.59 -3.70 -8.77
CA LEU A 525 -20.32 -4.05 -8.13
C LEU A 525 -19.19 -4.34 -9.15
N LEU A 526 -19.54 -4.49 -10.44
CA LEU A 526 -18.65 -4.72 -11.59
C LEU A 526 -18.21 -3.42 -12.30
N THR A 527 -18.80 -2.28 -11.92
CA THR A 527 -18.48 -0.90 -12.34
C THR A 527 -17.95 -0.13 -11.15
#